data_AF-A0A839EUS8-F1
#
_entry.id   AF-A0A839EUS8-F1
#
_cell.length_a   1.000
_cell.length_b   1.000
_cell.length_c   1.000
_cell.angle_alpha   90.00
_cell.angle_beta   90.00
_cell.angle_gamma   90.00
#
_symmetry.space_group_name_H-M   'P 1'
#
loop_
_entity.id
_entity.type
_entity.pdbx_description
1 polymer ?
#
loop_
_entity_poly.entity_id
_entity_poly.type
_entity_poly.pdbx_seq_one_letter_code
_entity_poly.pdbx_strand_id
1 'polypeptide(L)' 'MQLSRAQLDGNLDQLAADLPGLVESLGRSRAFDAFRNRADDILRSIAPGDDRIHAQRRIETLLREHGLADAAPTRR' A
#
# COMPACT_ATOMS: atom_id res chain seq x y z
N MET A 1 17.47 -4.30 9.01
CA MET A 1 16.99 -5.62 8.52
C MET A 1 16.24 -5.36 7.24
N GLN A 2 16.65 -5.94 6.11
CA GLN A 2 15.95 -5.77 4.84
C GLN A 2 14.79 -6.77 4.77
N LEU A 3 13.58 -6.30 4.47
CA LEU A 3 12.43 -7.17 4.25
C LEU A 3 12.64 -7.98 2.96
N SER A 4 12.48 -9.30 3.05
CA SER A 4 12.46 -10.16 1.86
C SER A 4 11.19 -9.91 1.05
N ARG A 5 11.25 -10.14 -0.27
CA ARG A 5 10.10 -9.94 -1.18
C ARG A 5 8.81 -10.65 -0.73
N ALA A 6 8.90 -11.88 -0.23
CA ALA A 6 7.75 -12.61 0.30
C ALA A 6 7.16 -11.98 1.57
N GLN A 7 8.00 -11.41 2.45
CA GLN A 7 7.56 -10.71 3.65
C GLN A 7 6.89 -9.38 3.28
N LEU A 8 7.40 -8.73 2.23
CA LEU A 8 6.82 -7.52 1.70
C LEU A 8 5.43 -7.76 1.10
N ASP A 9 5.29 -8.78 0.24
CA ASP A 9 3.99 -9.18 -0.28
C ASP A 9 3.02 -9.55 0.84
N GLY A 10 3.46 -10.30 1.86
CA GLY A 10 2.65 -10.61 3.03
C GLY A 10 2.20 -9.38 3.82
N ASN A 11 3.09 -8.40 4.01
CA ASN A 11 2.73 -7.14 4.68
C ASN A 11 1.71 -6.32 3.86
N LEU A 12 1.83 -6.31 2.53
CA LEU A 12 0.90 -5.62 1.65
C LEU A 12 -0.47 -6.32 1.61
N ASP A 13 -0.49 -7.65 1.62
CA ASP A 13 -1.72 -8.45 1.67
C ASP A 13 -2.45 -8.25 3.01
N GLN A 14 -1.71 -8.29 4.12
CA GLN A 14 -2.24 -7.98 5.45
C GLN A 14 -2.82 -6.56 5.52
N LEU A 15 -2.14 -5.58 4.91
CA LEU A 15 -2.60 -4.20 4.84
C LEU A 15 -3.91 -4.08 4.04
N ALA A 16 -4.05 -4.84 2.96
CA ALA A 16 -5.26 -4.91 2.16
C ALA A 16 -6.41 -5.59 2.90
N ALA A 17 -6.12 -6.64 3.68
CA ALA A 17 -7.09 -7.33 4.51
C ALA A 17 -7.62 -6.47 5.68
N ASP A 18 -6.80 -5.57 6.22
CA ASP A 18 -7.18 -4.64 7.29
C ASP A 18 -8.00 -3.44 6.78
N LEU A 19 -7.82 -3.09 5.49
CA LEU A 19 -8.47 -1.96 4.83
C LEU A 19 -10.00 -1.91 5.00
N PRO A 20 -10.79 -3.00 4.78
CA PRO A 20 -12.23 -2.97 5.02
C PRO A 20 -12.58 -2.61 6.46
N GLY A 21 -11.89 -3.17 7.47
CA GLY A 21 -12.12 -2.85 8.87
C GLY A 21 -11.79 -1.39 9.20
N LEU A 22 -10.71 -0.85 8.61
CA LEU A 22 -10.35 0.56 8.72
C LEU A 22 -11.40 1.47 8.06
N VAL A 23 -11.94 1.07 6.91
CA VAL A 23 -13.00 1.83 6.19
C VAL A 23 -14.27 1.91 7.03
N GLU A 24 -14.66 0.81 7.68
CA GLU A 24 -15.83 0.80 8.57
C GLU A 24 -15.60 1.64 9.84
N SER A 25 -14.40 1.59 10.42
CA SER A 25 -14.10 2.27 11.68
C SER A 25 -13.83 3.78 11.53
N LEU A 26 -13.02 4.17 10.54
CA LEU A 26 -12.51 5.53 10.38
C LEU A 26 -13.20 6.30 9.24
N GLY A 27 -13.97 5.59 8.42
CA GLY A 27 -14.49 6.10 7.17
C GLY A 27 -13.48 5.99 6.03
N ARG A 28 -14.03 5.84 4.83
CA ARG A 28 -13.33 5.60 3.58
C ARG A 28 -12.08 6.47 3.38
N SER A 29 -12.20 7.80 3.53
CA SER A 29 -11.07 8.73 3.33
C SER A 29 -9.91 8.55 4.31
N ARG A 30 -10.20 8.31 5.60
CA ARG A 30 -9.15 8.16 6.63
C ARG A 30 -8.46 6.80 6.56
N ALA A 31 -9.21 5.75 6.23
CA ALA A 31 -8.66 4.42 5.98
C ALA A 31 -7.63 4.45 4.84
N PHE A 32 -7.88 5.24 3.79
CA PHE A 32 -6.93 5.40 2.70
C PHE A 32 -5.67 6.17 3.08
N ASP A 33 -5.80 7.23 3.87
CA ASP A 33 -4.62 7.94 4.34
C ASP A 33 -3.76 7.03 5.24
N ALA A 34 -4.40 6.25 6.10
CA ALA A 34 -3.73 5.22 6.91
C ALA A 34 -3.04 4.15 6.04
N PHE A 35 -3.72 3.61 5.02
CA PHE A 35 -3.15 2.67 4.06
C PHE A 35 -1.91 3.26 3.37
N ARG A 36 -2.03 4.47 2.82
CA ARG A 36 -0.96 5.14 2.08
C ARG A 36 0.25 5.43 2.98
N ASN A 37 0.03 5.87 4.21
CA ASN A 37 1.11 6.11 5.16
C ASN A 37 1.86 4.81 5.50
N ARG A 38 1.13 3.71 5.73
CA ARG A 38 1.74 2.40 5.99
C ARG A 38 2.50 1.86 4.78
N ALA A 39 1.95 2.04 3.59
CA ALA A 39 2.59 1.67 2.34
C ALA A 39 3.89 2.49 2.09
N ASP A 40 3.88 3.80 2.38
CA ASP A 40 5.09 4.64 2.29
C ASP A 40 6.16 4.22 3.31
N ASP A 41 5.75 3.88 4.53
CA ASP A 41 6.67 3.40 5.58
C ASP A 41 7.33 2.07 5.19
N ILE A 42 6.56 1.14 4.62
CA ILE A 42 7.08 -0.09 4.02
C ILE A 42 8.08 0.27 2.92
N LEU A 43 7.72 1.14 1.97
CA LEU A 43 8.60 1.55 0.88
C LEU A 43 9.90 2.23 1.36
N ARG A 44 9.84 2.98 2.45
CA ARG A 44 10.98 3.65 3.08
C ARG A 44 11.91 2.66 3.79
N SER A 45 11.36 1.54 4.27
CA SER A 45 12.12 0.47 4.92
C SER A 45 12.82 -0.48 3.93
N ILE A 46 12.49 -0.42 2.63
CA ILE A 46 13.14 -1.23 1.60
C ILE A 46 14.34 -0.46 1.03
N ALA A 47 15.43 -1.17 0.79
CA ALA A 47 16.54 -0.62 0.02
C ALA A 47 16.07 -0.20 -1.40
N PRO A 48 16.56 0.93 -1.94
CA PRO A 48 16.27 1.29 -3.31
C PRO A 48 16.79 0.21 -4.28
N GLY A 49 15.91 -0.30 -5.16
CA GLY A 49 16.21 -1.39 -6.09
C GLY A 49 14.94 -2.05 -6.63
N ASP A 50 15.07 -3.24 -7.22
CA ASP A 50 13.96 -4.01 -7.79
C ASP A 50 12.82 -4.30 -6.79
N ASP A 51 13.14 -4.54 -5.52
CA ASP A 51 12.15 -4.78 -4.47
C ASP A 51 11.24 -3.56 -4.24
N ARG A 52 11.78 -2.35 -4.33
CA ARG A 52 11.01 -1.11 -4.18
C ARG A 52 10.07 -0.90 -5.36
N ILE A 53 10.51 -1.19 -6.58
CA ILE A 53 9.68 -1.11 -7.79
C ILE A 53 8.56 -2.13 -7.73
N HIS A 54 8.86 -3.35 -7.31
CA HIS A 54 7.86 -4.41 -7.10
C HIS A 54 6.81 -3.99 -6.07
N ALA A 55 7.26 -3.49 -4.91
CA ALA A 55 6.39 -2.99 -3.86
C ALA A 55 5.46 -1.86 -4.34
N GLN A 56 6.01 -0.87 -5.06
CA GLN A 56 5.20 0.22 -5.63
C GLN A 56 4.13 -0.30 -6.59
N ARG A 57 4.49 -1.20 -7.52
CA ARG A 57 3.51 -1.79 -8.45
C ARG A 57 2.42 -2.55 -7.71
N ARG A 58 2.77 -3.28 -6.65
CA ARG A 58 1.80 -4.03 -5.85
C ARG A 58 0.85 -3.10 -5.11
N ILE A 59 1.37 -2.03 -4.51
CA ILE A 59 0.56 -0.98 -3.85
C ILE A 59 -0.39 -0.32 -4.86
N GLU A 60 0.09 0.04 -6.06
CA GLU A 60 -0.76 0.60 -7.11
C GLU A 60 -1.86 -0.36 -7.56
N THR A 61 -1.55 -1.64 -7.69
CA THR A 61 -2.55 -2.68 -8.00
C THR A 61 -3.59 -2.77 -6.89
N LEU A 62 -3.18 -2.83 -5.63
CA LEU A 62 -4.11 -2.86 -4.49
C LEU A 62 -5.02 -1.61 -4.47
N LEU A 63 -4.45 -0.43 -4.72
CA LEU A 63 -5.24 0.78 -4.85
C LEU A 63 -6.27 0.66 -5.98
N ARG A 64 -5.91 0.09 -7.14
CA ARG A 64 -6.87 -0.15 -8.25
C ARG A 64 -7.95 -1.15 -7.86
N GLU A 65 -7.57 -2.27 -7.24
CA GLU A 65 -8.51 -3.34 -6.83
C GLU A 65 -9.55 -2.83 -5.83
N HIS A 66 -9.16 -1.92 -4.94
CA HIS A 66 -10.08 -1.29 -4.00
C HIS A 66 -10.80 -0.04 -4.56
N GLY A 67 -10.60 0.30 -5.84
CA GLY A 67 -11.24 1.44 -6.51
C GLY A 67 -10.67 2.81 -6.10
N LEU A 68 -9.41 2.84 -5.68
CA LEU A 68 -8.71 3.95 -5.02
C LEU A 68 -7.63 4.59 -5.88
N ALA A 69 -7.41 4.05 -7.08
CA ALA A 69 -6.38 4.51 -7.99
C ALA A 69 -6.60 5.94 -8.49
N ASP A 70 -7.82 6.47 -8.39
CA ASP A 70 -8.17 7.83 -8.77
C ASP A 70 -7.64 8.89 -7.76
N ALA A 71 -7.19 8.47 -6.58
CA ALA A 71 -6.59 9.36 -5.58
C ALA A 71 -5.08 9.62 -5.80
N ALA A 72 -4.44 8.90 -6.72
CA ALA A 72 -3.10 9.26 -7.18
C ALA A 72 -3.23 10.40 -8.19
N PRO A 73 -2.52 11.54 -8.04
CA PRO A 73 -2.63 12.64 -8.98
C PRO A 73 -2.21 12.12 -10.35
N THR A 74 -3.19 11.95 -11.23
CA THR A 74 -2.96 11.66 -12.63
C THR A 74 -2.09 12.80 -13.14
N ARG A 75 -0.80 12.54 -13.38
CA ARG A 75 0.03 13.44 -14.19
C ARG A 75 -0.64 13.45 -15.57
N ARG A 76 -1.46 14.47 -15.79
CA ARG A 76 -1.92 14.90 -17.10
C ARG A 76 -0.79 15.61 -17.84
#